data_AF-A0A5B0ECW2-F1
#
_entry.id   AF-A0A5B0ECW2-F1
#
_cell.length_a   1.000
_cell.length_b   1.000
_cell.length_c   1.000
_cell.angle_alpha   90.00
_cell.angle_beta   90.00
_cell.angle_gamma   90.00
#
_symmetry.space_group_name_H-M   'P 1'
#
loop_
_entity.id
_entity.type
_entity.pdbx_description
1 polymer ?
#
loop_
_entity_poly.entity_id
_entity_poly.type
_entity_poly.pdbx_seq_one_letter_code
_entity_poly.pdbx_strand_id
1 'polypeptide(L)'
;MEKYPGTTSRNPVPSGTFPRGLHQLHRQIYCDRHSDPRCQRRPQRPLHRAGTITTSNDSSIVLARGTQTENVYWRSTGDVTLGASSTARGTFLANTGASVESRAKLIGRLYSCAGSLTVTRATISSPS
;
A
#
# COMPACT_ATOMS: atom_id res chain seq x y z
N MET A 1 -28.27 -13.05 -19.18
CA MET A 1 -27.72 -11.78 -19.70
C MET A 1 -27.62 -10.85 -18.51
N GLU A 2 -26.53 -10.96 -17.76
CA GLU A 2 -26.35 -10.26 -16.46
C GLU A 2 -25.66 -8.92 -16.70
N LYS A 3 -26.34 -7.86 -16.26
CA LYS A 3 -25.88 -6.46 -16.21
C LYS A 3 -24.72 -6.31 -15.22
N TYR A 4 -23.89 -5.29 -15.46
CA TYR A 4 -22.82 -4.72 -14.64
C TYR A 4 -21.38 -5.14 -14.98
N PRO A 5 -20.51 -4.19 -15.42
CA PRO A 5 -19.10 -4.46 -15.68
C PRO A 5 -18.38 -4.70 -14.34
N GLY A 6 -17.78 -5.87 -14.19
CA GLY A 6 -17.12 -6.29 -12.96
C GLY A 6 -15.97 -5.36 -12.56
N THR A 7 -16.18 -4.56 -11.52
CA THR A 7 -15.10 -3.98 -10.72
C THR A 7 -14.30 -5.13 -10.15
N THR A 8 -13.17 -5.44 -10.79
CA THR A 8 -12.29 -6.53 -10.37
C THR A 8 -11.61 -6.11 -9.07
N SER A 9 -12.25 -6.41 -7.94
CA SER A 9 -11.63 -6.38 -6.61
C SER A 9 -10.61 -7.51 -6.53
N ARG A 10 -9.46 -7.35 -7.18
CA ARG A 10 -8.32 -8.25 -6.97
C ARG A 10 -7.72 -7.93 -5.60
N ASN A 11 -7.74 -8.92 -4.72
CA ASN A 11 -6.97 -8.91 -3.48
C ASN A 11 -5.52 -8.52 -3.84
N PRO A 12 -4.92 -7.47 -3.26
CA PRO A 12 -3.56 -7.08 -3.62
C PRO A 12 -2.63 -8.28 -3.36
N VAL A 13 -2.02 -8.77 -4.43
CA VAL A 13 -1.10 -9.90 -4.37
C VAL A 13 0.06 -9.47 -3.45
N PRO A 14 0.45 -10.26 -2.43
CA PRO A 14 1.55 -9.95 -1.50
C PRO A 14 2.95 -9.81 -2.13
N SER A 15 3.04 -9.67 -3.44
CA SER A 15 4.20 -9.20 -4.18
C SER A 15 3.72 -8.73 -5.54
N GLY A 16 4.10 -7.53 -5.97
CA GLY A 16 3.78 -7.04 -7.30
C GLY A 16 3.51 -5.55 -7.38
N THR A 17 3.58 -5.07 -8.62
CA THR A 17 3.15 -3.73 -9.03
C THR A 17 1.65 -3.57 -8.79
N PHE A 18 1.20 -2.46 -8.17
CA PHE A 18 -0.22 -2.12 -8.15
C PHE A 18 -0.63 -1.61 -9.53
N PRO A 19 -1.39 -2.39 -10.34
CA PRO A 19 -1.83 -1.92 -11.64
C PRO A 19 -2.88 -0.81 -11.47
N ARG A 20 -3.10 -0.03 -12.53
CA ARG A 20 -4.15 1.01 -12.57
C ARG A 20 -5.51 0.40 -12.18
N GLY A 21 -6.18 0.99 -11.19
CA GLY A 21 -7.47 0.51 -10.68
C GLY A 21 -7.74 0.89 -9.22
N LEU A 22 -8.94 0.57 -8.73
CA LEU A 22 -9.44 0.90 -7.40
C LEU A 22 -9.24 -0.31 -6.47
N HIS A 23 -8.31 -0.22 -5.51
CA HIS A 23 -7.92 -1.33 -4.64
C HIS A 23 -8.58 -1.21 -3.25
N GLN A 24 -9.68 -1.92 -3.00
CA GLN A 24 -10.31 -1.93 -1.68
C GLN A 24 -9.56 -2.84 -0.72
N LEU A 25 -8.99 -2.26 0.35
CA LEU A 25 -8.54 -3.02 1.51
C LEU A 25 -9.76 -3.35 2.38
N HIS A 26 -10.29 -4.56 2.25
CA HIS A 26 -11.19 -5.11 3.26
C HIS A 26 -10.38 -5.44 4.52
N ARG A 27 -11.07 -5.43 5.66
CA ARG A 27 -10.60 -5.89 6.97
C ARG A 27 -10.18 -7.37 6.90
N GLN A 28 -9.02 -7.68 6.35
CA GLN A 28 -8.43 -9.01 6.43
C GLN A 28 -6.92 -8.92 6.28
N ILE A 29 -6.24 -8.98 7.42
CA ILE A 29 -4.79 -9.13 7.48
C ILE A 29 -4.51 -10.61 7.59
N TYR A 30 -3.64 -11.06 6.72
CA TYR A 30 -3.03 -12.37 6.75
C TYR A 30 -2.18 -12.49 8.03
N CYS A 31 -2.61 -13.30 9.00
CA CYS A 31 -1.68 -13.95 9.93
C CYS A 31 -1.12 -15.18 9.20
N ASP A 32 0.18 -15.41 9.26
CA ASP A 32 0.93 -16.51 8.64
C ASP A 32 0.52 -17.92 9.13
N ARG A 33 -0.43 -18.01 10.05
CA ARG A 33 -1.19 -19.22 10.33
C ARG A 33 -2.69 -18.89 10.40
N HIS A 34 -3.37 -19.10 9.29
CA HIS A 34 -4.82 -18.90 9.13
C HIS A 34 -5.68 -19.70 10.14
N SER A 35 -5.08 -20.65 10.86
CA SER A 35 -5.74 -21.55 11.81
C SER A 35 -5.53 -21.23 13.30
N ASP A 36 -4.88 -20.12 13.69
CA ASP A 36 -4.74 -19.75 15.12
C ASP A 36 -5.91 -18.86 15.60
N PRO A 37 -6.83 -19.36 16.46
CA PRO A 37 -7.96 -18.58 16.98
C PRO A 37 -7.55 -17.40 17.87
N ARG A 38 -6.27 -17.32 18.30
CA ARG A 38 -5.74 -16.18 19.06
C ARG A 38 -5.51 -14.94 18.19
N CYS A 39 -5.37 -15.10 16.87
CA CYS A 39 -5.23 -13.99 15.93
C CYS A 39 -6.57 -13.27 15.65
N GLN A 40 -7.72 -13.89 15.91
CA GLN A 40 -9.03 -13.30 15.60
C GLN A 40 -9.54 -12.31 16.67
N ARG A 41 -8.94 -12.30 17.87
CA ARG A 41 -9.45 -11.56 19.04
C ARG A 41 -8.75 -10.24 19.34
N ARG A 42 -7.78 -9.80 18.52
CA ARG A 42 -7.10 -8.50 18.67
C ARG A 42 -7.49 -7.55 17.53
N PRO A 43 -7.48 -6.22 17.77
CA PRO A 43 -7.62 -5.25 16.68
C PRO A 43 -6.47 -5.43 15.69
N GLN A 44 -6.78 -5.99 14.52
CA GLN A 44 -5.83 -6.24 13.45
C GLN A 44 -5.58 -4.91 12.71
N ARG A 45 -4.36 -4.36 12.80
CA ARG A 45 -3.92 -3.13 12.10
C ARG A 45 -3.36 -3.48 10.72
N PRO A 46 -4.01 -3.11 9.59
CA PRO A 46 -3.64 -3.52 8.23
C PRO A 46 -2.14 -3.43 7.97
N LEU A 47 -1.48 -4.58 7.82
CA LEU A 47 -0.07 -4.69 7.46
C LEU A 47 0.09 -5.51 6.18
N HIS A 48 0.58 -4.86 5.13
CA HIS A 48 0.94 -5.51 3.87
C HIS A 48 2.43 -5.78 3.84
N ARG A 49 2.83 -7.02 3.54
CA ARG A 49 4.24 -7.42 3.39
C ARG A 49 4.52 -7.86 1.97
N ALA A 50 5.64 -7.41 1.40
CA ALA A 50 6.09 -7.81 0.06
C ALA A 50 7.61 -7.79 -0.06
N GLY A 51 8.13 -8.47 -1.09
CA GLY A 51 9.54 -8.37 -1.49
C GLY A 51 9.91 -6.94 -1.83
N THR A 52 9.35 -6.43 -2.92
CA THR A 52 9.42 -5.02 -3.35
C THR A 52 7.99 -4.49 -3.48
N ILE A 53 7.79 -3.19 -3.24
CA ILE A 53 6.50 -2.52 -3.44
C ILE A 53 6.66 -1.47 -4.53
N THR A 54 5.83 -1.54 -5.57
CA THR A 54 5.85 -0.56 -6.66
C THR A 54 4.43 -0.13 -7.00
N THR A 55 4.15 1.18 -7.00
CA THR A 55 2.94 1.71 -7.65
C THR A 55 3.25 2.03 -9.10
N SER A 56 2.42 1.58 -10.04
CA SER A 56 2.56 2.00 -11.44
C SER A 56 2.31 3.50 -11.59
N ASN A 57 2.77 4.06 -12.70
CA ASN A 57 2.42 5.41 -13.10
C ASN A 57 0.90 5.58 -13.23
N ASP A 58 0.41 6.73 -12.75
CA ASP A 58 -1.00 7.10 -12.71
C ASP A 58 -1.90 6.09 -11.97
N SER A 59 -1.35 5.31 -11.04
CA SER A 59 -2.13 4.40 -10.18
C SER A 59 -2.63 5.09 -8.90
N SER A 60 -3.66 4.55 -8.26
CA SER A 60 -4.19 5.10 -7.00
C SER A 60 -4.59 4.00 -6.02
N ILE A 61 -4.07 4.08 -4.80
CA ILE A 61 -4.48 3.26 -3.66
C ILE A 61 -5.69 3.93 -3.00
N VAL A 62 -6.85 3.25 -2.99
CA VAL A 62 -8.11 3.80 -2.45
C VAL A 62 -8.52 3.02 -1.21
N LEU A 63 -8.48 3.68 -0.06
CA LEU A 63 -8.96 3.07 1.19
C LEU A 63 -10.49 3.13 1.23
N ALA A 64 -11.12 2.01 1.55
CA ALA A 64 -12.58 1.89 1.59
C ALA A 64 -13.08 1.53 2.99
N ARG A 65 -14.39 1.65 3.21
CA ARG A 65 -15.09 1.18 4.42
C ARG A 65 -14.57 1.79 5.72
N GLY A 66 -14.29 3.10 5.70
CA GLY A 66 -13.80 3.83 6.88
C GLY A 66 -12.34 3.55 7.25
N THR A 67 -11.57 2.88 6.38
CA THR A 67 -10.14 2.65 6.63
C THR A 67 -9.38 3.98 6.62
N GLN A 68 -8.87 4.38 7.77
CA GLN A 68 -8.06 5.59 7.92
C GLN A 68 -6.61 5.33 7.49
N THR A 69 -6.01 6.31 6.82
CA THR A 69 -4.67 6.20 6.25
C THR A 69 -3.58 6.00 7.30
N GLU A 70 -3.75 6.59 8.49
CA GLU A 70 -2.88 6.41 9.65
C GLU A 70 -2.77 4.95 10.14
N ASN A 71 -3.79 4.13 9.85
CA ASN A 71 -3.88 2.75 10.31
C ASN A 71 -3.43 1.73 9.26
N VAL A 72 -2.86 2.18 8.13
CA VAL A 72 -2.39 1.32 7.05
C VAL A 72 -0.87 1.30 7.01
N TYR A 73 -0.28 0.11 7.08
CA TYR A 73 1.16 -0.11 7.06
C TYR A 73 1.58 -1.02 5.90
N TRP A 74 2.68 -0.65 5.26
CA TRP A 74 3.28 -1.36 4.14
C TRP A 74 4.74 -1.64 4.51
N ARG A 75 5.15 -2.90 4.49
CA ARG A 75 6.53 -3.32 4.77
C ARG A 75 7.10 -4.07 3.58
N SER A 76 8.15 -3.51 2.99
CA SER A 76 8.95 -4.15 1.96
C SER A 76 10.25 -4.68 2.55
N THR A 77 10.65 -5.90 2.18
CA THR A 77 12.00 -6.42 2.49
C THR A 77 13.07 -5.91 1.51
N GLY A 78 12.64 -5.24 0.45
CA GLY A 78 13.44 -4.56 -0.55
C GLY A 78 13.00 -3.10 -0.68
N ASP A 79 12.86 -2.65 -1.93
CA ASP A 79 12.59 -1.25 -2.25
C ASP A 79 11.09 -0.89 -2.25
N VAL A 80 10.81 0.39 -2.04
CA VAL A 80 9.50 0.99 -2.29
C VAL A 80 9.62 2.04 -3.38
N THR A 81 8.90 1.88 -4.49
CA THR A 81 8.83 2.85 -5.59
C THR A 81 7.41 3.36 -5.73
N LEU A 82 7.22 4.66 -5.56
CA LEU A 82 5.96 5.33 -5.89
C LEU A 82 6.07 5.96 -7.28
N GLY A 83 5.48 5.33 -8.29
CA GLY A 83 5.57 5.74 -9.69
C GLY A 83 4.94 7.11 -9.97
N ALA A 84 5.30 7.72 -11.10
CA ALA A 84 4.90 9.06 -11.46
C ALA A 84 3.37 9.25 -11.47
N SER A 85 2.90 10.42 -11.00
CA SER A 85 1.47 10.76 -10.89
C SER A 85 0.63 9.76 -10.06
N SER A 86 1.25 8.85 -9.30
CA SER A 86 0.50 7.89 -8.48
C SER A 86 0.00 8.52 -7.18
N THR A 87 -1.07 7.96 -6.59
CA THR A 87 -1.53 8.33 -5.25
C THR A 87 -1.43 7.14 -4.30
N ALA A 88 -0.52 7.23 -3.33
CA ALA A 88 -0.30 6.24 -2.30
C ALA A 88 -0.88 6.69 -0.94
N ARG A 89 -1.35 5.73 -0.14
CA ARG A 89 -1.93 5.95 1.19
C ARG A 89 -1.36 4.96 2.19
N GLY A 90 -0.77 5.46 3.27
CA GLY A 90 -0.32 4.67 4.43
C GLY A 90 1.11 4.97 4.85
N THR A 91 1.61 4.18 5.81
CA THR A 91 3.00 4.22 6.26
C THR A 91 3.80 3.13 5.55
N PHE A 92 4.77 3.53 4.73
CA PHE A 92 5.64 2.64 3.98
C PHE A 92 7.00 2.50 4.67
N LEU A 93 7.44 1.25 4.82
CA LEU A 93 8.71 0.86 5.41
C LEU A 93 9.49 0.07 4.35
N ALA A 94 10.48 0.71 3.73
CA ALA A 94 11.40 0.09 2.79
C ALA A 94 12.66 -0.38 3.52
N ASN A 95 13.09 -1.60 3.25
CA ASN A 95 14.30 -2.11 3.88
C ASN A 95 15.56 -1.59 3.16
N THR A 96 15.58 -1.62 1.83
CA THR A 96 16.78 -1.32 1.03
C THR A 96 16.80 0.09 0.45
N GLY A 97 15.66 0.67 0.11
CA GLY A 97 15.62 1.98 -0.54
C GLY A 97 14.19 2.42 -0.88
N ALA A 98 13.99 3.73 -1.04
CA ALA A 98 12.69 4.28 -1.38
C ALA A 98 12.80 5.40 -2.42
N SER A 99 11.85 5.42 -3.35
CA SER A 99 11.74 6.48 -4.36
C SER A 99 10.30 6.95 -4.51
N VAL A 100 10.14 8.26 -4.68
CA VAL A 100 8.87 8.91 -4.98
C VAL A 100 9.06 9.75 -6.24
N GLU A 101 8.42 9.33 -7.32
CA GLU A 101 8.58 9.93 -8.64
C GLU A 101 7.75 11.21 -8.83
N SER A 102 8.02 11.89 -9.95
CA SER A 102 7.38 13.14 -10.36
C SER A 102 5.87 13.09 -10.23
N ARG A 103 5.28 14.10 -9.58
CA ARG A 103 3.83 14.30 -9.41
C ARG A 103 3.14 13.21 -8.58
N ALA A 104 3.88 12.26 -8.00
CA ALA A 104 3.29 11.31 -7.06
C ALA A 104 2.81 12.04 -5.79
N LYS A 105 1.74 11.50 -5.19
CA LYS A 105 1.17 11.99 -3.94
C LYS A 105 1.16 10.87 -2.90
N LEU A 106 1.84 11.09 -1.78
CA LEU A 106 1.77 10.21 -0.61
C LEU A 106 1.00 10.91 0.50
N ILE A 107 -0.12 10.30 0.91
CA ILE A 107 -0.80 10.65 2.16
C ILE A 107 -0.36 9.61 3.18
N GLY A 108 0.47 9.99 4.14
CA GLY A 108 1.06 9.04 5.08
C GLY A 108 2.53 9.32 5.37
N ARG A 109 3.34 8.26 5.43
CA ARG A 109 4.75 8.31 5.82
C ARG A 109 5.56 7.35 4.96
N LEU A 110 6.83 7.66 4.71
CA LEU A 110 7.76 6.79 3.97
C LEU A 110 9.09 6.77 4.71
N TYR A 111 9.56 5.56 5.02
CA TYR A 111 10.82 5.31 5.69
C TYR A 111 11.66 4.37 4.84
N SER A 112 12.97 4.61 4.83
CA SER A 112 13.98 3.70 4.30
C SER A 112 14.94 3.33 5.43
N CYS A 113 15.22 2.03 5.61
CA CYS A 113 16.06 1.55 6.71
C CYS A 113 17.55 1.55 6.34
N ALA A 114 17.93 0.97 5.20
CA ALA A 114 19.32 0.71 4.85
C ALA A 114 19.85 1.49 3.64
N GLY A 115 18.98 2.14 2.85
CA GLY A 115 19.43 2.90 1.68
C GLY A 115 18.68 4.20 1.45
N SER A 116 18.87 4.77 0.26
CA SER A 116 18.44 6.14 -0.01
C SER A 116 16.93 6.31 -0.03
N LEU A 117 16.47 7.49 0.34
CA LEU A 117 15.10 7.94 0.15
C LEU A 117 15.14 9.13 -0.82
N THR A 118 14.65 8.93 -2.04
CA THR A 118 14.68 9.93 -3.10
C THR A 118 13.27 10.46 -3.38
N VAL A 119 13.10 11.78 -3.41
CA VAL A 119 11.82 12.43 -3.70
C VAL A 119 12.00 13.40 -4.86
N THR A 120 11.28 13.17 -5.96
CA THR A 120 11.38 13.98 -7.18
C THR A 120 10.06 14.66 -7.45
N ARG A 121 9.97 15.99 -7.23
CA ARG A 121 8.78 16.81 -7.57
C ARG A 121 7.44 16.18 -7.15
N ALA A 122 7.37 15.67 -5.92
CA ALA A 122 6.22 14.95 -5.38
C ALA A 122 5.61 15.69 -4.18
N THR A 123 4.41 15.29 -3.75
CA THR A 123 3.74 15.82 -2.56
C THR A 123 3.61 14.74 -1.49
N ILE A 124 4.13 15.01 -0.29
CA ILE A 124 4.01 14.12 0.86
C ILE A 124 3.33 14.89 1.99
N SER A 125 2.20 14.38 2.48
CA SER A 125 1.43 14.98 3.58
C SER A 125 1.25 13.98 4.71
N SER A 126 1.49 14.40 5.95
CA SER A 126 1.22 13.59 7.13
C SER A 126 -0.26 13.21 7.21
N PRO A 127 -0.59 12.03 7.76
CA PRO A 127 -1.99 11.70 8.03
C PRO A 127 -2.56 12.66 9.09
N SER A 128 -3.86 12.97 8.95
CA SER A 128 -4.66 13.79 9.87
C SER A 128 -4.97 13.08 11.17
#